data_AF-A0A1Q7EGN0-F1
#
_entry.id   AF-A0A1Q7EGN0-F1
#
_cell.length_a   1.000
_cell.length_b   1.000
_cell.length_c   1.000
_cell.angle_alpha   90.00
_cell.angle_beta   90.00
_cell.angle_gamma   90.00
#
_symmetry.space_group_name_H-M   'P 1'
#
loop_
_entity.id
_entity.type
_entity.pdbx_description
1 polymer ?
#
loop_
_entity_poly.entity_id
_entity_poly.type
_entity_poly.pdbx_seq_one_letter_code
_entity_poly.pdbx_strand_id
1 'polypeptide(L)' 'MTPVSLDTLRRSAQLAGFDWSDAELEAIRGAVERALESLARLERLPLGDVEPTTQYRMP' A
#
# COMPACT_ATOMS: atom_id res chain seq x y z
N MET A 1 -8.67 -4.97 10.42
CA MET A 1 -8.46 -4.04 9.31
C MET A 1 -9.67 -4.15 8.41
N THR A 2 -10.26 -3.03 7.95
CA THR A 2 -11.42 -3.07 7.05
C THR A 2 -10.95 -3.50 5.66
N PRO A 3 -11.68 -4.38 4.94
CA PRO A 3 -11.33 -4.76 3.57
C PRO A 3 -11.17 -3.56 2.65
N VAL A 4 -10.22 -3.62 1.71
CA VAL A 4 -10.02 -2.52 0.75
C VAL A 4 -11.14 -2.55 -0.27
N SER A 5 -11.82 -1.41 -0.46
CA SER A 5 -12.92 -1.31 -1.42
C SER A 5 -12.42 -1.32 -2.86
N LEU A 6 -13.22 -1.86 -3.78
CA LEU A 6 -12.91 -1.83 -5.22
C LEU A 6 -12.78 -0.40 -5.76
N ASP A 7 -13.59 0.54 -5.27
CA ASP A 7 -13.50 1.95 -5.65
C ASP A 7 -12.15 2.57 -5.24
N THR A 8 -11.65 2.21 -4.05
CA THR A 8 -10.30 2.60 -3.62
C THR A 8 -9.22 2.03 -4.53
N LEU A 9 -9.31 0.75 -4.90
CA LEU A 9 -8.35 0.12 -5.82
C LEU A 9 -8.38 0.80 -7.19
N ARG A 10 -9.56 1.10 -7.72
CA ARG A 10 -9.73 1.78 -9.00
C ARG A 10 -9.11 3.18 -9.00
N ARG A 11 -9.38 3.98 -7.98
CA ARG A 11 -8.78 5.33 -7.84
C ARG A 11 -7.26 5.26 -7.73
N SER A 12 -6.73 4.32 -6.96
CA SER A 12 -5.28 4.14 -6.82
C SER A 12 -4.63 3.73 -8.15
N ALA A 13 -5.25 2.81 -8.90
CA ALA A 13 -4.76 2.40 -10.21
C ALA A 13 -4.74 3.57 -11.20
N GLN A 14 -5.80 4.39 -11.23
CA GLN A 14 -5.88 5.60 -12.07
C GLN A 14 -4.80 6.62 -11.71
N LEU A 15 -4.56 6.87 -10.41
CA LEU A 15 -3.49 7.77 -9.95
C LEU A 15 -2.10 7.30 -10.36
N ALA A 16 -1.91 5.98 -10.47
CA ALA A 16 -0.67 5.37 -10.94
C ALA A 16 -0.60 5.23 -12.48
N GLY A 17 -1.65 5.63 -13.21
CA GLY A 17 -1.71 5.55 -14.68
C GLY A 17 -2.02 4.15 -15.23
N PHE A 18 -2.56 3.24 -14.42
CA PHE A 18 -2.99 1.92 -14.86
C PHE A 18 -4.46 1.94 -15.30
N ASP A 19 -4.73 1.34 -16.47
CA ASP A 19 -6.07 1.13 -17.03
C ASP A 19 -6.56 -0.31 -16.76
N TRP A 20 -6.55 -0.70 -15.48
CA TRP A 20 -6.96 -2.05 -15.08
C TRP A 20 -8.47 -2.17 -14.96
N SER A 21 -8.99 -3.29 -15.44
CA SER A 21 -10.39 -3.69 -15.26
C SER A 21 -10.69 -4.01 -13.79
N ASP A 22 -11.96 -3.94 -13.42
CA ASP A 22 -12.43 -4.33 -12.09
C ASP A 22 -12.02 -5.78 -11.74
N ALA A 23 -11.99 -6.70 -12.71
CA ALA A 23 -11.56 -8.08 -12.48
C ALA A 23 -10.06 -8.20 -12.14
N GLU A 24 -9.21 -7.42 -12.80
CA GLU A 24 -7.78 -7.36 -12.48
C GLU A 24 -7.53 -6.74 -11.11
N LEU A 25 -8.31 -5.71 -10.75
CA LEU A 25 -8.26 -5.09 -9.41
C LEU A 25 -8.69 -6.08 -8.32
N GLU A 26 -9.74 -6.86 -8.55
CA GLU A 26 -10.17 -7.90 -7.62
C GLU A 26 -9.11 -9.00 -7.45
N ALA A 27 -8.44 -9.39 -8.54
CA ALA A 27 -7.40 -10.40 -8.50
C ALA A 27 -6.23 -10.00 -7.58
N ILE A 28 -5.93 -8.70 -7.45
CA ILE A 28 -4.85 -8.21 -6.59
C ILE A 28 -5.31 -7.80 -5.18
N ARG A 29 -6.61 -7.73 -4.89
CA ARG A 29 -7.15 -7.20 -3.62
C ARG A 29 -6.47 -7.84 -2.40
N GLY A 30 -6.39 -9.17 -2.36
CA GLY A 30 -5.78 -9.90 -1.25
C GLY A 30 -4.26 -9.68 -1.12
N ALA A 31 -3.56 -9.32 -2.19
CA ALA A 31 -2.16 -8.93 -2.11
C ALA A 31 -2.01 -7.52 -1.53
N VAL A 32 -2.85 -6.57 -1.95
CA VAL A 32 -2.88 -5.20 -1.42
C VAL A 32 -3.21 -5.20 0.07
N GLU A 33 -4.21 -5.98 0.50
CA GLU A 33 -4.58 -6.10 1.92
C GLU A 33 -3.43 -6.62 2.79
N ARG A 34 -2.68 -7.63 2.32
CA ARG A 34 -1.50 -8.15 3.03
C ARG A 34 -0.35 -7.12 3.10
N ALA A 35 -0.17 -6.34 2.03
CA ALA A 35 0.82 -5.27 2.02
C ALA A 35 0.47 -4.17 3.04
N LEU A 36 -0.80 -3.74 3.07
CA LEU A 36 -1.30 -2.77 4.05
C LEU A 36 -1.18 -3.29 5.50
N GLU A 37 -1.45 -4.58 5.73
CA GLU A 37 -1.25 -5.17 7.05
C GLU A 37 0.23 -5.11 7.46
N SER A 38 1.13 -5.37 6.51
CA SER A 38 2.58 -5.32 6.76
C SER A 38 3.03 -3.88 7.09
N LEU A 39 2.52 -2.88 6.38
CA LEU A 39 2.75 -1.47 6.68
C LEU A 39 2.22 -1.09 8.06
N ALA A 40 0.99 -1.50 8.40
CA ALA A 40 0.40 -1.24 9.72
C ALA A 40 1.19 -1.87 10.88
N ARG A 41 1.97 -2.94 10.63
CA ARG A 41 2.90 -3.50 11.62
C ARG A 41 4.14 -2.61 11.79
N LEU A 42 4.68 -2.06 10.69
CA LEU A 42 5.82 -1.14 10.73
C LEU A 42 5.48 0.16 11.47
N GLU A 43 4.28 0.70 11.25
CA GLU A 43 3.80 1.93 11.92
C GLU A 43 3.71 1.80 13.45
N ARG A 44 3.65 0.58 13.98
CA ARG A 44 3.61 0.32 15.44
C ARG A 44 4.98 0.25 16.08
N LEU A 45 6.05 0.29 15.29
CA LEU A 45 7.40 0.23 15.83
C LEU A 45 7.73 1.53 16.58
N PRO A 46 8.37 1.46 17.76
CA PRO A 46 8.76 2.65 18.50
C PRO A 46 9.99 3.27 17.83
N LEU A 47 9.76 4.21 16.92
CA LEU A 47 10.83 4.87 16.15
C LEU A 47 11.61 5.93 16.97
N GLY A 48 11.06 6.42 18.08
CA GLY A 48 11.64 7.53 18.85
C GLY A 48 11.64 8.85 18.07
N ASP A 49 12.42 9.83 18.53
CA ASP A 49 12.68 11.07 17.76
C ASP A 49 13.75 10.79 16.70
N VAL A 50 13.30 10.25 15.56
CA VAL A 50 14.13 10.04 14.38
C VAL A 50 13.60 10.87 13.22
N GLU A 51 14.48 11.63 12.59
CA GLU A 51 14.16 12.35 11.35
C GLU A 51 13.96 11.34 10.20
N PRO A 52 12.90 11.48 9.39
CA PRO A 52 12.72 10.66 8.19
C PRO A 52 13.91 10.80 7.24
N THR A 53 14.54 9.68 6.88
CA THR A 53 15.61 9.71 5.87
C THR A 53 15.02 9.81 4.46
N THR A 54 15.59 10.69 3.63
CA THR A 54 15.30 10.77 2.19
C THR A 54 16.40 10.11 1.35
N GLN A 55 17.46 9.60 1.99
CA GLN A 55 18.62 8.98 1.34
C GLN A 55 18.77 7.54 1.82
N TYR A 56 18.72 6.61 0.87
CA TYR A 56 19.05 5.21 1.11
C TYR A 56 20.52 4.98 0.77
N ARG A 57 21.31 4.52 1.75
CA ARG A 57 22.67 4.02 1.47
C ARG A 57 22.54 2.60 0.94
N MET A 58 22.69 2.44 -0.37
CA MET A 58 22.79 1.13 -1.01
C MET A 58 24.27 0.70 -0.95
N PRO A 59 24.57 -0.52 -0.47
CA PRO A 59 25.92 -1.09 -0.59
C PRO A 59 26.28 -1.40 -2.04
#